data_AF-A0AAW2UF31-F1
#
_entry.id   AF-A0AAW2UF31-F1
#
_cell.length_a   1.000
_cell.length_b   1.000
_cell.length_c   1.000
_cell.angle_alpha   90.00
_cell.angle_beta   90.00
_cell.angle_gamma   90.00
#
_symmetry.space_group_name_H-M   'P 1'
#
loop_
_entity.id
_entity.type
_entity.pdbx_description
1 polymer ?
#
loop_
_entity_poly.entity_id
_entity_poly.type
_entity_poly.pdbx_seq_one_letter_code
_entity_poly.pdbx_strand_id
1 'polypeptide(L)'
;MAMFLWLVAIVSLLSARNISAEFQRLEHPINGDGTLRFLVVGDWGRKGEFNQSRVAFQMGRIGEALDIDFVVSTGDNFYDNGLEGEDDPNFLHSFANVYTADSLQRQWFAGNYYMD
;
A
#
# COMPACT_ATOMS: atom_id res chain seq x y z
N MET A 1 10.85 10.71 -49.65
CA MET A 1 11.71 10.07 -48.63
C MET A 1 12.06 11.03 -47.50
N ALA A 2 12.70 12.18 -47.78
CA ALA A 2 13.13 13.14 -46.74
C ALA A 2 11.98 13.72 -45.88
N MET A 3 10.87 14.16 -46.48
CA MET A 3 9.71 14.68 -45.73
C MET A 3 9.07 13.65 -44.80
N PHE A 4 9.07 12.38 -45.20
CA PHE A 4 8.54 11.28 -44.37
C PHE A 4 9.42 11.04 -43.13
N LEU A 5 10.74 11.09 -43.31
CA LEU A 5 11.69 10.99 -42.19
C LEU A 5 11.55 12.16 -41.19
N TRP A 6 11.32 13.38 -41.70
CA TRP A 6 11.05 14.54 -40.85
C TRP A 6 9.73 14.43 -40.06
N LEU A 7 8.67 13.93 -40.70
CA LEU A 7 7.39 13.71 -40.04
C LEU A 7 7.51 12.66 -38.93
N VAL A 8 8.19 11.55 -39.19
CA VAL A 8 8.45 10.50 -38.17
C VAL A 8 9.28 11.06 -37.02
N ALA A 9 10.32 11.85 -37.28
CA ALA A 9 11.11 12.47 -36.23
C ALA A 9 10.29 13.41 -35.34
N ILE A 10 9.43 14.25 -35.94
CA ILE A 10 8.55 15.17 -35.20
C ILE A 10 7.53 14.40 -34.36
N VAL A 11 6.90 13.36 -34.91
CA VAL A 11 5.95 12.52 -34.16
C VAL A 11 6.64 11.79 -33.00
N SER A 12 7.85 11.27 -33.19
CA SER A 12 8.63 10.63 -32.13
C SER A 12 9.04 11.59 -31.02
N LEU A 13 9.44 12.82 -31.36
CA LEU A 13 9.75 13.87 -30.36
C LEU A 13 8.50 14.32 -29.60
N LEU A 14 7.35 14.45 -30.27
CA LEU A 14 6.07 14.80 -29.63
C LEU A 14 5.49 13.65 -28.79
N SER A 15 5.88 12.40 -29.08
CA SER A 15 5.48 11.19 -28.34
C SER A 15 6.45 10.82 -27.22
N ALA A 16 7.58 11.53 -27.09
CA ALA A 16 8.54 11.33 -26.02
C ALA A 16 7.89 11.78 -24.70
N ARG A 17 7.26 10.82 -24.00
CA ARG A 17 6.75 11.04 -22.65
C ARG A 17 7.94 11.21 -21.71
N ASN A 18 7.95 12.29 -20.94
CA ASN A 18 8.81 12.37 -19.76
C ASN A 18 8.29 11.34 -18.76
N ILE A 19 8.92 10.16 -18.71
CA ILE A 19 8.73 9.22 -17.62
C ILE A 19 9.50 9.80 -16.44
N SER A 20 8.80 10.53 -15.56
CA SER A 20 9.37 10.85 -14.26
C SER A 20 9.38 9.57 -13.44
N ALA A 21 10.56 9.05 -13.15
CA ALA A 21 10.77 7.94 -12.22
C ALA A 21 10.81 8.44 -10.75
N GLU A 22 10.28 9.64 -10.49
CA GLU A 22 10.33 10.21 -9.16
C GLU A 22 9.29 9.53 -8.27
N PHE A 23 9.76 8.91 -7.19
CA PHE A 23 8.88 8.35 -6.17
C PHE A 23 8.01 9.44 -5.55
N GLN A 24 6.74 9.13 -5.33
CA GLN A 24 5.86 10.00 -4.58
C GLN A 24 6.42 10.19 -3.17
N ARG A 25 6.84 11.42 -2.86
CA ARG A 25 7.16 11.81 -1.49
C ARG A 25 5.87 12.12 -0.77
N LEU A 26 5.62 11.37 0.29
CA LEU A 26 4.50 11.59 1.20
C LEU A 26 5.05 12.37 2.40
N GLU A 27 4.63 13.62 2.54
CA GLU A 27 4.93 14.36 3.76
C GLU A 27 4.03 13.87 4.89
N HIS A 28 4.63 13.56 6.03
CA HIS A 28 3.91 13.22 7.24
C HIS A 28 4.26 14.24 8.33
N PRO A 29 3.26 14.87 8.97
CA PRO A 29 3.52 15.81 10.05
C PRO A 29 4.22 15.08 11.19
N ILE A 30 5.31 15.64 11.69
CA ILE A 30 6.03 15.06 12.81
C ILE A 30 5.25 15.38 14.08
N ASN A 31 5.13 14.39 14.97
CA ASN A 31 4.60 14.63 16.31
C ASN A 31 5.42 15.71 17.01
N GLY A 32 4.80 16.47 17.93
CA GLY A 32 5.45 17.61 18.61
C GLY A 32 6.74 17.26 19.38
N ASP A 33 7.02 15.97 19.57
CA ASP A 33 8.23 15.42 20.19
C ASP A 33 9.32 14.99 19.19
N GLY A 34 9.10 15.17 17.89
CA GLY A 34 10.05 14.81 16.84
C GLY A 34 10.05 13.33 16.46
N THR A 35 9.09 12.53 16.95
CA THR A 35 9.05 11.09 16.73
C THR A 35 8.09 10.68 15.61
N LEU A 36 8.38 9.51 15.02
CA LEU A 36 7.55 8.84 14.03
C LEU A 36 7.39 7.38 14.47
N ARG A 37 6.15 6.90 14.56
CA ARG A 37 5.80 5.58 15.07
C ARG A 37 4.87 4.89 14.09
N PHE A 38 5.29 3.77 13.54
CA PHE A 38 4.49 3.03 12.57
C PHE A 38 4.67 1.53 12.75
N LEU A 39 3.67 0.78 12.32
CA LEU A 39 3.75 -0.68 12.26
C LEU A 39 4.07 -1.13 10.84
N VAL A 40 4.75 -2.27 10.74
CA VAL A 40 5.04 -2.92 9.46
C VAL A 40 4.50 -4.35 9.51
N VAL A 41 3.73 -4.73 8.50
CA VAL A 41 3.13 -6.08 8.37
C VAL A 41 3.23 -6.57 6.93
N GLY A 42 3.43 -7.86 6.74
CA GLY A 42 3.48 -8.51 5.42
C GLY A 42 2.72 -9.83 5.44
N ASP A 43 2.41 -10.36 4.27
CA ASP A 43 1.96 -11.74 4.09
C ASP A 43 0.74 -12.09 4.95
N TRP A 44 -0.32 -11.28 4.94
CA TRP A 44 -1.33 -11.33 6.00
C TRP A 44 -2.74 -11.75 5.56
N GLY A 45 -3.19 -11.46 4.34
CA GLY A 45 -4.62 -11.52 4.02
C GLY A 45 -5.21 -12.91 3.87
N ARG A 46 -5.67 -13.51 4.98
CA ARG A 46 -6.22 -14.87 5.02
C ARG A 46 -7.50 -14.96 5.85
N LYS A 47 -8.39 -13.98 5.75
CA LYS A 47 -9.74 -14.01 6.36
C LYS A 47 -9.75 -14.23 7.88
N GLY A 48 -8.71 -13.81 8.57
CA GLY A 48 -8.50 -14.02 10.02
C GLY A 48 -7.77 -15.33 10.37
N GLU A 49 -7.58 -16.23 9.41
CA GLU A 49 -6.92 -17.52 9.58
C GLU A 49 -5.40 -17.40 9.69
N PHE A 50 -4.71 -18.53 9.95
CA PHE A 50 -3.24 -18.60 10.02
C PHE A 50 -2.62 -17.59 11.00
N ASN A 51 -3.28 -17.40 12.15
CA ASN A 51 -2.91 -16.42 13.18
C ASN A 51 -3.08 -14.95 12.79
N GLN A 52 -3.65 -14.63 11.63
CA GLN A 52 -3.86 -13.25 11.20
C GLN A 52 -4.63 -12.44 12.25
N SER A 53 -5.75 -12.95 12.79
CA SER A 53 -6.49 -12.25 13.85
C SER A 53 -5.70 -12.10 15.15
N ARG A 54 -4.78 -13.01 15.46
CA ARG A 54 -3.91 -12.90 16.65
C ARG A 54 -2.85 -11.81 16.46
N VAL A 55 -2.28 -11.72 15.26
CA VAL A 55 -1.37 -10.62 14.88
C VAL A 55 -2.10 -9.29 14.93
N ALA A 56 -3.29 -9.20 14.32
CA ALA A 56 -4.13 -8.00 14.36
C ALA A 56 -4.44 -7.54 15.78
N PHE A 57 -4.75 -8.48 16.69
CA PHE A 57 -4.95 -8.17 18.11
C PHE A 57 -3.70 -7.56 18.76
N GLN A 58 -2.51 -8.13 18.53
CA GLN A 58 -1.27 -7.56 19.09
C GLN A 58 -0.93 -6.22 18.45
N MET A 59 -1.13 -6.07 17.14
CA MET A 59 -0.98 -4.80 16.44
C MET A 59 -1.88 -3.73 17.06
N GLY A 60 -3.14 -4.05 17.38
CA GLY A 60 -4.05 -3.12 18.06
C GLY A 60 -3.52 -2.65 19.41
N ARG A 61 -3.03 -3.58 20.24
CA ARG A 61 -2.45 -3.27 21.56
C ARG A 61 -1.20 -2.39 21.46
N ILE A 62 -0.29 -2.72 20.54
CA ILE A 62 0.92 -1.93 20.32
C ILE A 62 0.59 -0.58 19.69
N GLY A 63 -0.36 -0.54 18.75
CA GLY A 63 -0.84 0.68 18.11
C GLY A 63 -1.39 1.67 19.12
N GLU A 64 -2.13 1.19 20.12
CA GLU A 64 -2.66 2.01 21.22
C GLU A 64 -1.54 2.47 22.15
N ALA A 65 -0.68 1.55 22.59
CA ALA A 65 0.39 1.86 23.53
C ALA A 65 1.41 2.87 23.00
N LEU A 66 1.62 2.89 21.68
CA LEU A 66 2.58 3.75 21.01
C LEU A 66 1.94 4.98 20.36
N ASP A 67 0.61 5.06 20.25
CA ASP A 67 -0.08 6.07 19.46
C ASP A 67 0.52 6.20 18.05
N ILE A 68 0.37 5.13 17.26
CA ILE A 68 0.99 5.04 15.93
C ILE A 68 0.39 6.04 14.94
N ASP A 69 1.24 6.49 14.02
CA ASP A 69 0.92 7.43 12.96
C ASP A 69 0.28 6.75 11.75
N PHE A 70 0.82 5.60 11.33
CA PHE A 70 0.37 4.83 10.17
C PHE A 70 0.83 3.36 10.22
N VAL A 71 0.34 2.56 9.26
CA VAL A 71 0.76 1.18 9.03
C VAL A 71 1.33 1.04 7.62
N VAL A 72 2.42 0.29 7.48
CA VAL A 72 2.99 -0.09 6.18
C VAL A 72 2.72 -1.58 5.96
N SER A 73 2.04 -1.91 4.87
CA SER A 73 1.97 -3.29 4.38
C SER A 73 3.09 -3.52 3.37
N THR A 74 3.89 -4.58 3.54
CA THR A 74 4.99 -4.91 2.61
C THR A 74 4.54 -5.70 1.39
N GLY A 75 3.26 -6.10 1.32
CA GLY A 75 2.69 -6.84 0.20
C GLY A 75 2.08 -8.17 0.63
N ASP A 76 1.67 -8.97 -0.36
CA ASP A 76 0.95 -10.23 -0.15
C ASP A 76 -0.29 -10.03 0.73
N ASN A 77 -1.05 -9.00 0.33
CA ASN A 77 -2.16 -8.44 1.08
C ASN A 77 -3.41 -9.33 1.08
N PHE A 78 -3.59 -10.18 0.05
CA PHE A 78 -4.79 -10.99 -0.13
C PHE A 78 -4.44 -12.33 -0.78
N TYR A 79 -4.48 -13.41 -0.01
CA TYR A 79 -4.23 -14.77 -0.48
C TYR A 79 -5.53 -15.51 -0.84
N ASP A 80 -5.48 -16.46 -1.78
CA ASP A 80 -4.28 -16.88 -2.53
C ASP A 80 -4.06 -16.09 -3.84
N ASN A 81 -5.11 -15.48 -4.40
CA ASN A 81 -5.10 -14.93 -5.77
C ASN A 81 -5.35 -13.42 -5.84
N GLY A 82 -5.12 -12.67 -4.75
CA GLY A 82 -5.40 -11.24 -4.72
C GLY A 82 -6.89 -10.91 -4.58
N LEU A 83 -7.26 -9.69 -5.01
CA LEU A 83 -8.65 -9.25 -5.13
C LEU A 83 -9.09 -9.30 -6.60
N GLU A 84 -10.34 -9.69 -6.85
CA GLU A 84 -10.94 -9.75 -8.19
C GLU A 84 -11.42 -8.38 -8.70
N GLY A 85 -11.57 -7.40 -7.80
CA GLY A 85 -12.03 -6.05 -8.12
C GLY A 85 -12.26 -5.20 -6.87
N GLU A 86 -12.75 -3.98 -7.08
CA GLU A 86 -13.01 -3.01 -6.00
C GLU A 86 -14.10 -3.49 -5.01
N ASP A 87 -15.03 -4.32 -5.48
CA ASP A 87 -16.14 -4.86 -4.69
C ASP A 87 -15.87 -6.28 -4.16
N ASP A 88 -14.62 -6.78 -4.24
CA ASP A 88 -14.31 -8.13 -3.78
C ASP A 88 -14.52 -8.26 -2.26
N PRO A 89 -15.41 -9.17 -1.78
CA PRO A 89 -15.67 -9.36 -0.35
C PRO A 89 -14.45 -9.80 0.46
N ASN A 90 -13.39 -10.30 -0.18
CA ASN A 90 -12.12 -10.60 0.48
C ASN A 90 -11.47 -9.36 1.09
N PHE A 91 -11.75 -8.15 0.59
CA PHE A 91 -11.33 -6.93 1.26
C PHE A 91 -11.93 -6.84 2.67
N LEU A 92 -13.24 -7.08 2.79
CA LEU A 92 -13.92 -7.08 4.09
C LEU A 92 -13.42 -8.22 4.97
N HIS A 93 -13.36 -9.44 4.42
CA HIS A 93 -13.02 -10.63 5.19
C HIS A 93 -11.58 -10.65 5.67
N SER A 94 -10.63 -10.22 4.83
CA SER A 94 -9.18 -10.30 5.13
C SER A 94 -8.62 -9.00 5.69
N PHE A 95 -9.27 -7.85 5.52
CA PHE A 95 -8.75 -6.58 6.03
C PHE A 95 -9.72 -5.91 7.01
N ALA A 96 -10.86 -5.39 6.53
CA ALA A 96 -11.71 -4.52 7.34
C ALA A 96 -12.26 -5.19 8.61
N ASN A 97 -12.64 -6.47 8.54
CA ASN A 97 -13.18 -7.22 9.67
C ASN A 97 -12.09 -7.84 10.57
N VAL A 98 -10.82 -7.79 10.17
CA VAL A 98 -9.70 -8.38 10.92
C VAL A 98 -8.95 -7.33 11.72
N TYR A 99 -8.66 -6.17 11.13
CA TYR A 99 -7.90 -5.08 11.75
C TYR A 99 -8.84 -4.00 12.31
N THR A 100 -9.66 -4.38 13.28
CA THR A 100 -10.79 -3.56 13.78
C THR A 100 -10.45 -2.65 14.95
N ALA A 101 -9.24 -2.76 15.53
CA ALA A 101 -8.86 -1.91 16.66
C ALA A 101 -8.85 -0.42 16.28
N ASP A 102 -9.35 0.44 17.16
CA ASP A 102 -9.38 1.91 16.94
C ASP A 102 -8.00 2.47 16.63
N SER A 103 -6.97 1.96 17.31
CA SER A 103 -5.56 2.33 17.09
C SER A 103 -5.03 1.96 15.70
N LEU A 104 -5.70 1.08 14.97
CA LEU A 104 -5.37 0.69 13.59
C LEU A 104 -6.23 1.42 12.54
N GLN A 105 -7.20 2.25 12.94
CA GLN A 105 -7.97 3.13 12.05
C GLN A 105 -7.14 4.37 11.66
N ARG A 106 -5.93 4.10 11.16
CA ARG A 106 -4.93 5.06 10.69
C ARG A 106 -4.71 4.86 9.19
N GLN A 107 -3.87 5.70 8.57
CA GLN A 107 -3.50 5.50 7.18
C GLN A 107 -2.74 4.17 7.02
N TRP A 108 -3.12 3.38 6.02
CA TRP A 108 -2.35 2.21 5.57
C TRP A 108 -1.66 2.53 4.24
N PHE A 109 -0.37 2.24 4.16
CA PHE A 109 0.40 2.29 2.92
C PHE A 109 0.64 0.88 2.44
N ALA A 110 -0.03 0.50 1.35
CA ALA A 110 0.10 -0.84 0.79
C ALA A 110 1.24 -0.90 -0.23
N GLY A 111 2.21 -1.77 0.03
CA GLY A 111 3.13 -2.27 -0.98
C GLY A 111 2.37 -3.11 -2.00
N ASN A 112 2.65 -2.85 -3.27
CA ASN A 112 2.26 -3.74 -4.36
C ASN A 112 3.38 -4.78 -4.52
N TYR A 113 3.03 -6.07 -4.53
CA TYR A 113 3.91 -7.05 -5.15
C TYR A 113 3.78 -6.87 -6.67
N TYR A 114 4.78 -6.22 -7.26
CA TYR A 114 5.06 -6.40 -8.68
C TYR A 114 5.78 -7.74 -8.79
N MET A 115 5.08 -8.78 -9.23
CA MET A 115 5.76 -9.92 -9.83
C MET A 115 6.05 -9.52 -11.28
N ASP A 116 7.32 -9.62 -11.66
CA ASP A 116 7.80 -9.55 -13.03
C ASP A 116 7.01 -10.48 -13.98
#